data_AF-A0A412ILN6-F1
#
_entry.id   AF-A0A412ILN6-F1
#
_cell.length_a   1.000
_cell.length_b   1.000
_cell.length_c   1.000
_cell.angle_alpha   90.00
_cell.angle_beta   90.00
_cell.angle_gamma   90.00
#
_symmetry.space_group_name_H-M   'P 1'
#
loop_
_entity.id
_entity.type
_entity.pdbx_description
1 polymer ?
#
loop_
_entity_poly.entity_id
_entity_poly.type
_entity_poly.pdbx_seq_one_letter_code
_entity_poly.pdbx_strand_id
1 'polypeptide(L)'
;MKRIFRLSLCLLTVFLLGACSSDDTPVANVPQLSGNITFDRTRVGVGQPVKMSFALPASVSPDVLKAEYSFNLGGIADLPVEAENNVCTYTYAFREAGTYTVSFKVRYLFSYPDAAGEIYRDDVIKKDLQVVACDVRNSFWGDNLAETQRNCGSVLEKQEGNADLYAAVLSSEFGSSVEGGKETTVGYTFKNDKLYMVQEVNLFDTQMPFTLVFQYYRDIKKMYGEAVEINWSSDTEKNNGYFDAYVNGRDKTALEAMNVFLTTEKGGWVAFNFEKENTMMVVQCYKSNDKWVVKRAYREKE
;
A
#
# COMPACT_ATOMS: atom_id res chain seq x y z
N MET A 1 37.30 106.43 -7.03
CA MET A 1 38.32 106.87 -6.07
C MET A 1 38.27 105.98 -4.83
N LYS A 2 39.45 105.57 -4.33
CA LYS A 2 39.88 105.21 -2.95
C LYS A 2 38.77 105.04 -1.88
N ARG A 3 38.83 104.16 -0.87
CA ARG A 3 39.67 103.08 -0.33
C ARG A 3 38.85 102.58 0.90
N ILE A 4 39.18 101.40 1.45
CA ILE A 4 39.41 101.11 2.89
C ILE A 4 38.86 99.73 3.30
N PHE A 5 39.80 98.94 3.81
CA PHE A 5 39.77 97.67 4.54
C PHE A 5 38.66 97.52 5.61
N ARG A 6 38.24 96.27 5.87
CA ARG A 6 38.57 95.55 7.12
C ARG A 6 38.27 94.05 7.04
N LEU A 7 39.26 93.29 7.52
CA LEU A 7 39.32 91.86 7.77
C LEU A 7 38.43 91.50 8.97
N SER A 8 37.70 90.39 8.94
CA SER A 8 37.45 89.61 10.16
C SER A 8 37.18 88.13 9.87
N LEU A 9 37.84 87.34 10.70
CA LEU A 9 37.99 85.91 10.80
C LEU A 9 36.67 85.19 11.13
N CYS A 10 36.32 84.13 10.39
CA CYS A 10 35.50 83.02 10.90
C CYS A 10 35.93 81.73 10.19
N LEU A 11 36.67 80.88 10.92
CA LEU A 11 36.77 79.45 10.67
C LEU A 11 35.40 78.82 10.88
N LEU A 12 34.94 77.99 9.94
CA LEU A 12 33.95 76.96 10.21
C LEU A 12 34.21 75.76 9.28
N THR A 13 34.97 74.83 9.86
CA THR A 13 34.86 73.37 9.77
C THR A 13 34.04 72.79 8.61
N VAL A 14 34.77 72.08 7.75
CA VAL A 14 34.30 71.01 6.87
C VAL A 14 33.40 70.07 7.68
N PHE A 15 32.10 70.06 7.37
CA PHE A 15 31.22 68.98 7.79
C PHE A 15 31.65 67.73 7.01
N LEU A 16 32.23 66.80 7.75
CA LEU A 16 32.44 65.43 7.35
C LEU A 16 31.14 64.87 6.77
N LEU A 17 31.24 64.32 5.56
CA LEU A 17 30.31 63.34 5.05
C LEU A 17 30.21 62.24 6.11
N GLY A 18 29.12 62.24 6.88
CA GLY A 18 28.69 61.08 7.62
C GLY A 18 28.36 60.01 6.59
N ALA A 19 29.32 59.11 6.34
CA ALA A 19 29.02 57.82 5.77
C ALA A 19 28.00 57.17 6.70
N CYS A 20 26.73 57.11 6.27
CA CYS A 20 25.77 56.20 6.89
C CYS A 20 26.39 54.81 6.83
N SER A 21 26.55 54.23 8.01
CA SER A 21 26.92 52.85 8.24
C SER A 21 26.15 51.94 7.28
N SER A 22 26.81 50.89 6.80
CA SER A 22 26.17 49.76 6.14
C SER A 22 24.84 49.45 6.82
N ASP A 23 23.75 49.53 6.06
CA ASP A 23 22.50 48.93 6.48
C ASP A 23 22.78 47.44 6.69
N ASP A 24 22.94 47.02 7.94
CA ASP A 24 22.91 45.62 8.33
C ASP A 24 21.47 45.14 8.11
N THR A 25 21.11 44.98 6.83
CA THR A 25 19.87 44.33 6.46
C THR A 25 19.98 42.92 7.00
N PRO A 26 19.11 42.50 7.94
CA PRO A 26 19.17 41.14 8.46
C PRO A 26 19.02 40.15 7.29
N VAL A 27 19.86 39.11 7.25
CA VAL A 27 19.92 38.09 6.19
C VAL A 27 19.63 36.71 6.77
N ALA A 28 18.59 36.03 6.29
CA ALA A 28 18.09 34.83 6.94
C ALA A 28 19.12 33.70 6.83
N ASN A 29 19.41 33.03 7.94
CA ASN A 29 20.30 31.87 7.97
C ASN A 29 19.60 30.67 8.59
N VAL A 30 19.34 29.66 7.76
CA VAL A 30 18.68 28.42 8.16
C VAL A 30 19.65 27.26 7.94
N PRO A 31 19.96 26.45 8.97
CA PRO A 31 20.81 25.29 8.79
C PRO A 31 20.16 24.30 7.82
N GLN A 32 20.98 23.53 7.10
CA GLN A 32 20.47 22.48 6.23
C GLN A 32 19.75 21.42 7.06
N LEU A 33 18.59 20.96 6.57
CA LEU A 33 17.88 19.83 7.17
C LEU A 33 18.80 18.60 7.24
N SER A 34 18.85 17.99 8.42
CA SER A 34 19.58 16.76 8.67
C SER A 34 18.68 15.75 9.37
N GLY A 35 18.97 14.47 9.18
CA GLY A 35 18.15 13.38 9.70
C GLY A 35 17.85 12.34 8.62
N ASN A 36 17.05 11.35 8.99
CA ASN A 36 16.69 10.24 8.12
C ASN A 36 15.19 9.95 8.19
N ILE A 37 14.62 9.52 7.07
CA ILE A 37 13.29 8.94 7.04
C ILE A 37 13.35 7.55 7.69
N THR A 38 12.47 7.29 8.65
CA THR A 38 12.31 5.97 9.27
C THR A 38 11.01 5.33 8.80
N PHE A 39 11.03 4.01 8.66
CA PHE A 39 9.84 3.20 8.40
C PHE A 39 9.61 2.31 9.62
N ASP A 40 8.35 2.07 9.98
CA ASP A 40 8.01 1.26 11.15
C ASP A 40 8.01 -0.26 10.90
N ARG A 41 8.45 -0.66 9.72
CA ARG A 41 8.65 -2.06 9.31
C ARG A 41 9.83 -2.15 8.34
N THR A 42 10.50 -3.29 8.33
CA THR A 42 11.69 -3.55 7.50
C THR A 42 11.33 -4.17 6.14
N ARG A 43 10.24 -4.93 6.08
CA ARG A 43 9.66 -5.51 4.86
C ARG A 43 8.29 -4.87 4.63
N VAL A 44 8.06 -4.39 3.41
CA VAL A 44 6.76 -3.81 3.01
C VAL A 44 6.21 -4.62 1.85
N GLY A 45 5.03 -5.19 2.08
CA GLY A 45 4.26 -5.86 1.05
C GLY A 45 3.30 -4.92 0.33
N VAL A 46 2.92 -5.27 -0.90
CA VAL A 46 1.81 -4.63 -1.61
C VAL A 46 0.55 -4.68 -0.74
N GLY A 47 -0.13 -3.54 -0.62
CA GLY A 47 -1.34 -3.38 0.19
C GLY A 47 -1.10 -3.20 1.69
N GLN A 48 0.14 -3.35 2.18
CA GLN A 48 0.44 -3.20 3.59
C GLN A 48 0.60 -1.72 4.01
N PRO A 49 0.00 -1.28 5.12
CA PRO A 49 0.14 0.09 5.60
C PRO A 49 1.51 0.30 6.27
N VAL A 50 2.41 1.05 5.63
CA VAL A 50 3.71 1.47 6.21
C VAL A 50 3.62 2.87 6.78
N LYS A 51 4.06 3.06 8.03
CA LYS A 51 4.22 4.39 8.62
C LYS A 51 5.64 4.87 8.34
N MET A 52 5.74 6.01 7.67
CA MET A 52 6.99 6.75 7.55
C MET A 52 7.01 7.89 8.56
N SER A 53 8.21 8.23 9.03
CA SER A 53 8.38 9.28 10.02
C SER A 53 9.69 10.03 9.80
N PHE A 54 9.69 11.30 10.15
CA PHE A 54 10.87 12.16 10.17
C PHE A 54 10.87 12.95 11.47
N ALA A 55 11.94 12.81 12.26
CA ALA A 55 12.14 13.59 13.47
C ALA A 55 12.73 14.96 13.11
N LEU A 56 12.02 16.02 13.47
CA LEU A 56 12.47 17.40 13.27
C LEU A 56 13.52 17.77 14.33
N PRO A 57 14.45 18.68 14.00
CA PRO A 57 15.35 19.24 15.00
C PRO A 57 14.57 19.97 16.10
N ALA A 58 15.10 19.96 17.32
CA ALA A 58 14.43 20.50 18.52
C ALA A 58 14.14 22.00 18.45
N SER A 59 14.84 22.75 17.59
CA SER A 59 14.62 24.17 17.36
C SER A 59 14.81 24.49 15.89
N VAL A 60 13.85 25.23 15.32
CA VAL A 60 13.99 25.87 14.02
C VAL A 60 14.76 27.19 14.21
N SER A 61 15.54 27.61 13.22
CA SER A 61 16.23 28.92 13.25
C SER A 61 15.23 30.04 13.55
N PRO A 62 15.59 31.05 14.38
CA PRO A 62 14.73 32.20 14.65
C PRO A 62 14.40 33.01 13.37
N ASP A 63 15.14 32.81 12.29
CA ASP A 63 14.94 33.49 11.01
C ASP A 63 13.80 32.89 10.17
N VAL A 64 13.24 31.76 10.60
CA VAL A 64 12.11 31.08 9.93
C VAL A 64 10.79 31.62 10.49
N LEU A 65 10.01 32.24 9.61
CA LEU A 65 8.64 32.68 9.91
C LEU A 65 7.69 31.48 10.01
N LYS A 66 7.81 30.53 9.09
CA LYS A 66 6.96 29.33 9.01
C LYS A 66 7.73 28.19 8.36
N ALA A 67 7.52 26.98 8.85
CA ALA A 67 7.97 25.77 8.18
C ALA A 67 6.75 24.94 7.74
N GLU A 68 6.78 24.43 6.51
CA GLU A 68 5.76 23.53 5.96
C GLU A 68 6.39 22.18 5.64
N TYR A 69 5.72 21.10 6.04
CA TYR A 69 6.27 19.75 5.94
C TYR A 69 5.44 18.91 4.97
N SER A 70 6.11 18.08 4.17
CA SER A 70 5.41 17.16 3.28
C SER A 70 6.21 15.89 2.98
N PHE A 71 5.50 14.81 2.71
CA PHE A 71 6.07 13.60 2.13
C PHE A 71 5.74 13.49 0.64
N ASN A 72 6.71 13.06 -0.15
CA ASN A 72 6.52 12.62 -1.53
C ASN A 72 6.81 11.11 -1.61
N LEU A 73 5.97 10.34 -2.28
CA LEU A 73 6.03 8.88 -2.27
C LEU A 73 6.46 8.27 -3.62
N GLY A 74 7.23 9.01 -4.42
CA GLY A 74 7.74 8.51 -5.71
C GLY A 74 6.65 8.39 -6.77
N GLY A 75 6.24 9.54 -7.33
CA GLY A 75 5.18 9.63 -8.34
C GLY A 75 3.83 10.11 -7.79
N ILE A 76 3.73 10.31 -6.47
CA ILE A 76 2.61 10.97 -5.81
C ILE A 76 2.99 12.43 -5.54
N ALA A 77 2.04 13.36 -5.67
CA ALA A 77 2.26 14.77 -5.33
C ALA A 77 2.61 14.94 -3.84
N ASP A 78 3.17 16.09 -3.47
CA ASP A 78 3.55 16.37 -2.09
C ASP A 78 2.33 16.31 -1.16
N LEU A 79 2.42 15.45 -0.14
CA LEU A 79 1.38 15.19 0.85
C LEU A 79 1.72 16.00 2.10
N PRO A 80 0.97 17.07 2.40
CA PRO A 80 1.25 17.91 3.56
C PRO A 80 1.06 17.12 4.86
N VAL A 81 1.92 17.36 5.83
CA VAL A 81 1.86 16.75 7.16
C VAL A 81 2.12 17.77 8.25
N GLU A 82 1.52 17.54 9.41
CA GLU A 82 1.78 18.32 10.60
C GLU A 82 2.87 17.67 11.46
N ALA A 83 3.49 18.47 12.32
CA ALA A 83 4.45 18.00 13.30
C ALA A 83 3.77 17.81 14.66
N GLU A 84 3.81 16.58 15.18
CA GLU A 84 3.37 16.28 16.54
C GLU A 84 4.58 15.84 17.36
N ASN A 85 4.84 16.51 18.49
CA ASN A 85 6.01 16.24 19.34
C ASN A 85 7.34 16.21 18.55
N ASN A 86 7.52 17.15 17.62
CA ASN A 86 8.66 17.25 16.70
C ASN A 86 8.83 16.04 15.77
N VAL A 87 7.76 15.29 15.48
CA VAL A 87 7.79 14.20 14.50
C VAL A 87 6.69 14.40 13.46
N CYS A 88 7.08 14.40 12.19
CA CYS A 88 6.15 14.32 11.08
C CYS A 88 5.93 12.86 10.73
N THR A 89 4.67 12.44 10.57
CA THR A 89 4.35 11.05 10.23
C THR A 89 3.35 10.97 9.09
N TYR A 90 3.46 9.93 8.28
CA TYR A 90 2.50 9.62 7.23
C TYR A 90 2.34 8.11 7.09
N THR A 91 1.13 7.62 6.86
CA THR A 91 0.88 6.19 6.65
C THR A 91 0.32 5.98 5.26
N TYR A 92 0.90 5.05 4.50
CA TYR A 92 0.48 4.75 3.14
C TYR A 92 0.54 3.25 2.85
N ALA A 93 -0.32 2.77 1.97
CA ALA A 93 -0.31 1.40 1.47
C ALA A 93 -0.08 1.42 -0.05
N PHE A 94 1.11 0.96 -0.47
CA PHE A 94 1.51 0.92 -1.88
C PHE A 94 0.75 -0.17 -2.62
N ARG A 95 0.29 0.12 -3.84
CA ARG A 95 -0.57 -0.79 -4.63
C ARG A 95 0.20 -1.68 -5.60
N GLU A 96 1.47 -1.38 -5.82
CA GLU A 96 2.33 -2.11 -6.76
C GLU A 96 3.67 -2.40 -6.10
N ALA A 97 4.30 -3.50 -6.51
CA ALA A 97 5.64 -3.84 -6.08
C ALA A 97 6.65 -2.99 -6.85
N GLY A 98 7.74 -2.60 -6.20
CA GLY A 98 8.75 -1.74 -6.81
C GLY A 98 9.60 -1.02 -5.78
N THR A 99 10.55 -0.25 -6.28
CA THR A 99 11.38 0.64 -5.47
C THR A 99 10.81 2.05 -5.56
N TYR A 100 10.47 2.63 -4.42
CA TYR A 100 9.92 3.98 -4.31
C TYR A 100 10.91 4.89 -3.61
N THR A 101 11.32 5.98 -4.27
CA THR A 101 12.10 7.03 -3.61
C THR A 101 11.15 7.91 -2.81
N VAL A 102 11.08 7.65 -1.50
CA VAL A 102 10.32 8.49 -0.56
C VAL A 102 11.15 9.72 -0.24
N SER A 103 10.54 10.89 -0.25
CA SER A 103 11.20 12.12 0.18
C SER A 103 10.40 12.86 1.23
N PHE A 104 11.11 13.48 2.17
CA PHE A 104 10.55 14.40 3.14
C PHE A 104 11.06 15.79 2.79
N LYS A 105 10.14 16.71 2.53
CA LYS A 105 10.44 18.09 2.17
C LYS A 105 10.02 19.02 3.30
N VAL A 106 10.91 19.95 3.62
CA VAL A 106 10.63 21.09 4.49
C VAL A 106 10.76 22.37 3.68
N ARG A 107 9.70 23.17 3.62
CA ARG A 107 9.74 24.52 3.08
C ARG A 107 9.86 25.50 4.23
N TYR A 108 11.00 26.19 4.30
CA TYR A 108 11.21 27.29 5.21
C TYR A 108 10.77 28.59 4.53
N LEU A 109 9.81 29.30 5.11
CA LEU A 109 9.48 30.67 4.76
C LEU A 109 10.25 31.58 5.70
N PHE A 110 11.01 32.52 5.17
CA PHE A 110 11.90 33.37 5.96
C PHE A 110 11.18 34.63 6.43
N SER A 111 11.59 35.13 7.60
CA SER A 111 11.12 36.42 8.14
C SER A 111 11.64 37.62 7.33
N TYR A 112 12.76 37.43 6.62
CA TYR A 112 13.41 38.38 5.74
C TYR A 112 14.19 37.60 4.66
N PRO A 113 14.52 38.21 3.50
CA PRO A 113 15.24 37.50 2.45
C PRO A 113 16.58 36.92 2.93
N ASP A 114 17.00 35.81 2.33
CA ASP A 114 18.34 35.25 2.53
C ASP A 114 19.42 36.00 1.73
N ALA A 115 20.65 35.50 1.74
CA ALA A 115 21.78 36.13 1.07
C ALA A 115 21.63 36.21 -0.46
N ALA A 116 20.77 35.36 -1.05
CA ALA A 116 20.43 35.37 -2.46
C ALA A 116 19.20 36.23 -2.77
N GLY A 117 18.54 36.79 -1.75
CA GLY A 117 17.29 37.55 -1.87
C GLY A 117 16.04 36.67 -1.93
N GLU A 118 16.16 35.36 -1.66
CA GLU A 118 15.03 34.44 -1.65
C GLU A 118 14.24 34.57 -0.34
N ILE A 119 12.92 34.47 -0.42
CA ILE A 119 12.03 34.53 0.75
C ILE A 119 11.66 33.14 1.29
N TYR A 120 12.14 32.09 0.63
CA TYR A 120 11.92 30.71 1.05
C TYR A 120 13.05 29.80 0.58
N ARG A 121 13.16 28.63 1.22
CA ARG A 121 14.02 27.53 0.77
C ARG A 121 13.35 26.19 1.02
N ASP A 122 13.50 25.27 0.07
CA ASP A 122 13.08 23.88 0.22
C ASP A 122 14.30 23.00 0.51
N ASP A 123 14.25 22.27 1.63
CA ASP A 123 15.20 21.21 1.93
C ASP A 123 14.51 19.85 1.75
N VAL A 124 15.20 18.89 1.16
CA VAL A 124 14.65 17.56 0.84
C VAL A 124 15.61 16.45 1.30
N ILE A 125 15.10 15.54 2.13
CA ILE A 125 15.77 14.27 2.45
C ILE A 125 15.08 13.15 1.68
N LYS A 126 15.84 12.21 1.13
CA LYS A 126 15.32 11.08 0.35
C LYS A 126 15.76 9.75 0.97
N LYS A 127 14.91 8.74 0.82
CA LYS A 127 15.21 7.35 1.18
C LYS A 127 14.41 6.41 0.30
N ASP A 128 15.09 5.41 -0.24
CA ASP A 128 14.42 4.38 -1.02
C ASP A 128 13.72 3.38 -0.10
N LEU A 129 12.51 3.00 -0.52
CA LEU A 129 11.69 1.97 0.09
C LEU A 129 11.44 0.86 -0.94
N GLN A 130 11.76 -0.38 -0.57
CA GLN A 130 11.42 -1.53 -1.37
C GLN A 130 10.04 -2.07 -0.96
N VAL A 131 9.13 -2.17 -1.93
CA VAL A 131 7.84 -2.84 -1.80
C VAL A 131 7.88 -4.13 -2.62
N VAL A 132 7.43 -5.24 -2.03
CA VAL A 132 7.43 -6.56 -2.67
C VAL A 132 6.02 -7.13 -2.74
N ALA A 133 5.79 -8.08 -3.65
CA ALA A 133 4.53 -8.83 -3.67
C ALA A 133 4.35 -9.59 -2.34
N CYS A 134 3.13 -9.59 -1.82
CA CYS A 134 2.74 -10.40 -0.65
C CYS A 134 2.54 -11.85 -1.04
N ASP A 135 2.66 -12.74 -0.06
CA ASP A 135 2.43 -14.17 -0.27
C ASP A 135 0.92 -14.46 -0.40
N VAL A 136 0.08 -13.76 0.40
CA VAL A 136 -1.38 -13.91 0.40
C VAL A 136 -2.10 -12.70 1.02
N ARG A 137 -3.18 -12.16 0.40
CA ARG A 137 -4.11 -11.15 1.01
C ARG A 137 -3.41 -10.03 1.82
N ASN A 138 -2.33 -9.45 1.28
CA ASN A 138 -1.47 -8.43 1.93
C ASN A 138 -0.60 -8.92 3.12
N SER A 139 -0.45 -10.22 3.31
CA SER A 139 0.36 -10.82 4.37
C SER A 139 1.48 -11.68 3.80
N PHE A 140 2.49 -11.91 4.62
CA PHE A 140 3.55 -12.86 4.35
C PHE A 140 3.37 -14.13 5.17
N TRP A 141 3.86 -15.25 4.65
CA TRP A 141 4.04 -16.43 5.48
C TRP A 141 5.00 -16.11 6.64
N GLY A 142 4.64 -16.56 7.84
CA GLY A 142 5.39 -16.24 9.05
C GLY A 142 4.96 -14.96 9.78
N ASP A 143 4.08 -14.12 9.22
CA ASP A 143 3.49 -12.99 9.94
C ASP A 143 2.74 -13.49 11.18
N ASN A 144 2.85 -12.77 12.30
CA ASN A 144 2.08 -13.08 13.49
C ASN A 144 0.68 -12.45 13.46
N LEU A 145 -0.16 -12.77 14.45
CA LEU A 145 -1.53 -12.26 14.52
C LEU A 145 -1.58 -10.73 14.48
N ALA A 146 -0.66 -10.04 15.16
CA ALA A 146 -0.65 -8.58 15.22
C ALA A 146 -0.33 -7.95 13.86
N GLU A 147 0.66 -8.47 13.13
CA GLU A 147 0.99 -8.01 11.78
C GLU A 147 -0.10 -8.38 10.77
N THR A 148 -0.66 -9.60 10.82
CA THR A 148 -1.81 -9.96 9.97
C THR A 148 -3.02 -9.06 10.24
N GLN A 149 -3.34 -8.77 11.51
CA GLN A 149 -4.41 -7.84 11.88
C GLN A 149 -4.15 -6.44 11.33
N ARG A 150 -2.91 -5.96 11.41
CA ARG A 150 -2.51 -4.67 10.86
C ARG A 150 -2.66 -4.59 9.35
N ASN A 151 -2.41 -5.70 8.65
CA ASN A 151 -2.43 -5.79 7.18
C ASN A 151 -3.83 -6.11 6.61
N CYS A 152 -4.71 -6.72 7.39
CA CYS A 152 -6.03 -7.21 6.95
C CYS A 152 -6.98 -6.10 6.47
N GLY A 153 -6.86 -4.89 7.04
CA GLY A 153 -7.77 -3.78 6.76
C GLY A 153 -9.17 -3.92 7.38
N SER A 154 -9.40 -4.96 8.17
CA SER A 154 -10.61 -5.20 8.97
C SER A 154 -10.25 -5.88 10.29
N VAL A 155 -11.18 -5.94 11.25
CA VAL A 155 -10.98 -6.62 12.53
C VAL A 155 -10.98 -8.15 12.31
N LEU A 156 -9.98 -8.83 12.86
CA LEU A 156 -9.90 -10.29 12.89
C LEU A 156 -10.61 -10.82 14.14
N GLU A 157 -11.70 -11.56 13.92
CA GLU A 157 -12.50 -12.16 14.97
C GLU A 157 -12.06 -13.61 15.22
N LYS A 158 -11.76 -13.94 16.47
CA LYS A 158 -11.40 -15.30 16.88
C LYS A 158 -12.58 -16.25 16.68
N GLN A 159 -12.34 -17.39 16.03
CA GLN A 159 -13.41 -18.34 15.73
C GLN A 159 -13.63 -19.32 16.89
N GLU A 160 -14.90 -19.54 17.26
CA GLU A 160 -15.25 -20.51 18.29
C GLU A 160 -14.84 -21.93 17.88
N GLY A 161 -14.31 -22.70 18.82
CA GLY A 161 -13.88 -24.08 18.60
C GLY A 161 -12.52 -24.23 17.89
N ASN A 162 -11.86 -23.14 17.49
CA ASN A 162 -10.50 -23.19 16.96
C ASN A 162 -9.65 -22.02 17.48
N ALA A 163 -8.74 -22.30 18.42
CA ALA A 163 -7.95 -21.29 19.10
C ALA A 163 -6.97 -20.53 18.17
N ASP A 164 -6.66 -21.12 17.02
CA ASP A 164 -5.64 -20.66 16.08
C ASP A 164 -6.24 -20.01 14.83
N LEU A 165 -7.58 -19.97 14.71
CA LEU A 165 -8.30 -19.44 13.55
C LEU A 165 -8.96 -18.11 13.89
N TYR A 166 -8.70 -17.12 13.05
CA TYR A 166 -9.33 -15.81 13.09
C TYR A 166 -9.95 -15.53 11.73
N ALA A 167 -11.07 -14.80 11.68
CA ALA A 167 -11.73 -14.49 10.42
C ALA A 167 -12.10 -13.02 10.30
N ALA A 168 -12.20 -12.56 9.06
CA ALA A 168 -12.77 -11.26 8.70
C ALA A 168 -13.63 -11.40 7.45
N VAL A 169 -14.58 -10.49 7.29
CA VAL A 169 -15.31 -10.31 6.02
C VAL A 169 -14.63 -9.18 5.26
N LEU A 170 -14.13 -9.49 4.06
CA LEU A 170 -13.40 -8.57 3.21
C LEU A 170 -14.06 -8.48 1.84
N SER A 171 -13.78 -7.41 1.10
CA SER A 171 -14.13 -7.37 -0.33
C SER A 171 -13.48 -8.54 -1.08
N SER A 172 -14.19 -9.07 -2.07
CA SER A 172 -13.68 -10.12 -2.93
C SER A 172 -12.62 -9.61 -3.89
N GLU A 173 -11.44 -10.25 -3.90
CA GLU A 173 -10.36 -9.96 -4.86
C GLU A 173 -10.75 -10.36 -6.29
N PHE A 174 -11.62 -11.36 -6.42
CA PHE A 174 -12.04 -11.96 -7.68
C PHE A 174 -13.45 -11.51 -8.07
N GLY A 175 -13.81 -10.27 -7.70
CA GLY A 175 -15.13 -9.65 -7.85
C GLY A 175 -15.96 -10.27 -8.98
N SER A 176 -16.93 -11.09 -8.59
CA SER A 176 -17.80 -11.76 -9.54
C SER A 176 -18.92 -10.81 -9.96
N SER A 177 -19.19 -10.72 -11.26
CA SER A 177 -20.39 -10.04 -11.78
C SER A 177 -21.68 -10.84 -11.55
N VAL A 178 -21.58 -12.06 -11.03
CA VAL A 178 -22.70 -12.93 -10.64
C VAL A 178 -23.25 -12.46 -9.30
N GLU A 179 -24.56 -12.60 -9.10
CA GLU A 179 -25.23 -12.27 -7.84
C GLU A 179 -24.66 -13.12 -6.68
N GLY A 180 -24.01 -12.45 -5.73
CA GLY A 180 -23.19 -13.08 -4.68
C GLY A 180 -21.67 -12.87 -4.86
N GLY A 181 -20.89 -13.18 -3.84
CA GLY A 181 -19.41 -13.09 -3.89
C GLY A 181 -18.81 -11.69 -4.03
N LYS A 182 -19.54 -10.63 -3.65
CA LYS A 182 -18.97 -9.28 -3.45
C LYS A 182 -18.07 -9.23 -2.21
N GLU A 183 -18.42 -10.01 -1.21
CA GLU A 183 -17.67 -10.21 0.01
C GLU A 183 -17.12 -11.63 0.07
N THR A 184 -16.02 -11.78 0.80
CA THR A 184 -15.34 -13.04 1.07
C THR A 184 -15.14 -13.15 2.57
N THR A 185 -15.57 -14.27 3.15
CA THR A 185 -15.12 -14.64 4.49
C THR A 185 -13.70 -15.18 4.38
N VAL A 186 -12.75 -14.53 5.03
CA VAL A 186 -11.34 -14.91 5.01
C VAL A 186 -10.93 -15.35 6.40
N GLY A 187 -10.51 -16.61 6.52
CA GLY A 187 -9.93 -17.20 7.73
C GLY A 187 -8.41 -17.22 7.65
N TYR A 188 -7.74 -16.80 8.71
CA TYR A 188 -6.30 -16.81 8.91
C TYR A 188 -6.00 -17.79 10.03
N THR A 189 -5.19 -18.80 9.75
CA THR A 189 -4.80 -19.80 10.74
C THR A 189 -3.33 -19.69 11.07
N PHE A 190 -3.02 -19.69 12.37
CA PHE A 190 -1.67 -19.51 12.90
C PHE A 190 -1.14 -20.81 13.49
N LYS A 191 0.16 -21.06 13.36
CA LYS A 191 0.86 -22.19 13.97
C LYS A 191 2.12 -21.65 14.60
N ASN A 192 2.27 -21.80 15.91
CA ASN A 192 3.38 -21.19 16.66
C ASN A 192 3.52 -19.67 16.44
N ASP A 193 2.39 -18.95 16.52
CA ASP A 193 2.30 -17.49 16.27
C ASP A 193 2.75 -17.04 14.87
N LYS A 194 2.68 -17.94 13.89
CA LYS A 194 3.03 -17.67 12.50
C LYS A 194 1.88 -18.06 11.57
N LEU A 195 1.52 -17.16 10.67
CA LEU A 195 0.53 -17.40 9.63
C LEU A 195 1.01 -18.55 8.75
N TYR A 196 0.21 -19.61 8.67
CA TYR A 196 0.55 -20.82 7.88
C TYR A 196 -0.53 -21.18 6.86
N MET A 197 -1.76 -20.70 7.06
CA MET A 197 -2.87 -20.97 6.15
C MET A 197 -3.83 -19.80 6.10
N VAL A 198 -4.26 -19.45 4.89
CA VAL A 198 -5.40 -18.56 4.65
C VAL A 198 -6.48 -19.36 3.94
N GLN A 199 -7.73 -19.20 4.35
CA GLN A 199 -8.88 -19.80 3.70
C GLN A 199 -9.88 -18.71 3.33
N GLU A 200 -10.40 -18.76 2.12
CA GLU A 200 -11.38 -17.82 1.62
C GLU A 200 -12.63 -18.58 1.20
N VAL A 201 -13.78 -18.06 1.58
CA VAL A 201 -15.09 -18.63 1.24
C VAL A 201 -15.95 -17.55 0.63
N ASN A 202 -16.45 -17.83 -0.57
CA ASN A 202 -17.49 -17.05 -1.23
C ASN A 202 -18.73 -17.90 -1.45
N LEU A 203 -19.89 -17.29 -1.27
CA LEU A 203 -21.19 -17.89 -1.48
C LEU A 203 -21.89 -17.22 -2.67
N PHE A 204 -22.51 -18.03 -3.51
CA PHE A 204 -23.16 -17.60 -4.75
C PHE A 204 -24.54 -18.24 -4.90
N ASP A 205 -25.47 -17.45 -5.42
CA ASP A 205 -26.77 -17.91 -5.85
C ASP A 205 -26.75 -17.94 -7.40
N THR A 206 -26.42 -19.11 -7.98
CA THR A 206 -26.29 -19.26 -9.43
C THR A 206 -26.88 -20.57 -9.94
N GLN A 207 -27.51 -20.50 -11.11
CA GLN A 207 -27.98 -21.66 -11.88
C GLN A 207 -26.95 -22.14 -12.91
N MET A 208 -25.86 -21.38 -13.10
CA MET A 208 -24.80 -21.67 -14.07
C MET A 208 -23.45 -21.82 -13.33
N PRO A 209 -23.29 -22.86 -12.50
CA PRO A 209 -22.10 -23.00 -11.65
C PRO A 209 -20.81 -23.19 -12.44
N PHE A 210 -20.86 -23.79 -13.63
CA PHE A 210 -19.64 -23.96 -14.41
C PHE A 210 -19.09 -22.62 -14.93
N THR A 211 -19.96 -21.65 -15.21
CA THR A 211 -19.53 -20.28 -15.57
C THR A 211 -18.76 -19.62 -14.43
N LEU A 212 -19.22 -19.81 -13.19
CA LEU A 212 -18.53 -19.33 -11.98
C LEU A 212 -17.17 -20.03 -11.81
N VAL A 213 -17.16 -21.36 -11.89
CA VAL A 213 -15.95 -22.19 -11.82
C VAL A 213 -14.90 -21.72 -12.83
N PHE A 214 -15.31 -21.57 -14.09
CA PHE A 214 -14.43 -21.15 -15.18
C PHE A 214 -13.87 -19.74 -14.97
N GLN A 215 -14.69 -18.81 -14.49
CA GLN A 215 -14.27 -17.44 -14.18
C GLN A 215 -13.16 -17.43 -13.12
N TYR A 216 -13.34 -18.17 -12.02
CA TYR A 216 -12.33 -18.31 -10.97
C TYR A 216 -11.05 -18.96 -11.49
N TYR A 217 -11.17 -20.08 -12.20
CA TYR A 217 -10.02 -20.74 -12.83
C TYR A 217 -9.21 -19.76 -13.69
N ARG A 218 -9.89 -19.01 -14.56
CA ARG A 218 -9.24 -18.05 -15.47
C ARG A 218 -8.52 -16.93 -14.72
N ASP A 219 -9.16 -16.35 -13.70
CA ASP A 219 -8.59 -15.21 -13.00
C ASP A 219 -7.44 -15.62 -12.08
N ILE A 220 -7.53 -16.79 -11.47
CA ILE A 220 -6.42 -17.39 -10.72
C ILE A 220 -5.27 -17.77 -11.65
N LYS A 221 -5.56 -18.37 -12.81
CA LYS A 221 -4.55 -18.77 -13.78
C LYS A 221 -3.68 -17.59 -14.25
N LYS A 222 -4.25 -16.40 -14.37
CA LYS A 222 -3.48 -15.17 -14.68
C LYS A 222 -2.43 -14.84 -13.63
N MET A 223 -2.66 -15.20 -12.37
CA MET A 223 -1.79 -14.87 -11.25
C MET A 223 -0.86 -16.00 -10.84
N TYR A 224 -1.32 -17.25 -10.94
CA TYR A 224 -0.62 -18.46 -10.46
C TYR A 224 -0.12 -19.37 -11.58
N GLY A 225 -0.48 -19.12 -12.84
CA GLY A 225 -0.16 -20.02 -13.95
C GLY A 225 -1.18 -21.16 -14.10
N GLU A 226 -0.81 -22.20 -14.84
CA GLU A 226 -1.68 -23.36 -15.06
C GLU A 226 -1.96 -24.12 -13.76
N ALA A 227 -3.13 -24.75 -13.67
CA ALA A 227 -3.39 -25.70 -12.60
C ALA A 227 -2.47 -26.91 -12.76
N VAL A 228 -1.90 -27.35 -11.63
CA VAL A 228 -1.11 -28.58 -11.55
C VAL A 228 -2.00 -29.81 -11.63
N GLU A 229 -3.23 -29.70 -11.12
CA GLU A 229 -4.19 -30.80 -11.09
C GLU A 229 -5.62 -30.26 -11.08
N ILE A 230 -6.52 -30.97 -11.78
CA ILE A 230 -7.96 -30.73 -11.77
C ILE A 230 -8.66 -32.04 -11.44
N ASN A 231 -9.38 -32.04 -10.32
CA ASN A 231 -10.08 -33.20 -9.79
C ASN A 231 -11.58 -32.95 -9.73
N TRP A 232 -12.36 -33.96 -10.11
CA TRP A 232 -13.82 -33.92 -10.09
C TRP A 232 -14.36 -34.98 -9.14
N SER A 233 -15.54 -34.73 -8.55
CA SER A 233 -16.19 -35.66 -7.63
C SER A 233 -16.51 -37.03 -8.26
N SER A 234 -16.69 -37.09 -9.57
CA SER A 234 -16.85 -38.33 -10.34
C SER A 234 -16.26 -38.14 -11.74
N ASP A 235 -15.85 -39.24 -12.37
CA ASP A 235 -15.42 -39.32 -13.78
C ASP A 235 -14.48 -38.17 -14.22
N THR A 236 -13.32 -38.06 -13.56
CA THR A 236 -12.37 -36.96 -13.75
C THR A 236 -11.86 -36.86 -15.19
N GLU A 237 -11.64 -37.99 -15.87
CA GLU A 237 -11.16 -38.00 -17.25
C GLU A 237 -12.18 -37.38 -18.22
N LYS A 238 -13.45 -37.82 -18.14
CA LYS A 238 -14.54 -37.27 -18.95
C LYS A 238 -14.75 -35.78 -18.69
N ASN A 239 -14.79 -35.40 -17.41
CA ASN A 239 -15.05 -34.01 -17.02
C ASN A 239 -13.88 -33.09 -17.38
N ASN A 240 -12.63 -33.56 -17.34
CA ASN A 240 -11.49 -32.83 -17.90
C ASN A 240 -11.63 -32.65 -19.42
N GLY A 241 -12.12 -33.65 -20.15
CA GLY A 241 -12.40 -33.52 -21.59
C GLY A 241 -13.41 -32.40 -21.90
N TYR A 242 -14.51 -32.30 -21.15
CA TYR A 242 -15.45 -31.19 -21.29
C TYR A 242 -14.84 -29.85 -20.86
N PHE A 243 -14.09 -29.83 -19.75
CA PHE A 243 -13.41 -28.64 -19.28
C PHE A 243 -12.50 -28.06 -20.37
N ASP A 244 -11.62 -28.88 -20.94
CA ASP A 244 -10.67 -28.47 -21.96
C ASP A 244 -11.36 -28.01 -23.25
N ALA A 245 -12.42 -28.72 -23.68
CA ALA A 245 -13.23 -28.31 -24.83
C ALA A 245 -13.84 -26.92 -24.64
N TYR A 246 -14.27 -26.59 -23.42
CA TYR A 246 -14.80 -25.25 -23.12
C TYR A 246 -13.69 -24.20 -22.95
N VAL A 247 -12.62 -24.51 -22.22
CA VAL A 247 -11.53 -23.57 -21.93
C VAL A 247 -10.80 -23.17 -23.22
N ASN A 248 -10.53 -24.13 -24.11
CA ASN A 248 -9.76 -23.90 -25.33
C ASN A 248 -10.65 -23.56 -26.54
N GLY A 249 -11.84 -24.15 -26.63
CA GLY A 249 -12.72 -24.05 -27.79
C GLY A 249 -14.02 -23.27 -27.58
N ARG A 250 -14.36 -22.93 -26.33
CA ARG A 250 -15.65 -22.31 -25.94
C ARG A 250 -16.86 -23.16 -26.36
N ASP A 251 -16.70 -24.48 -26.36
CA ASP A 251 -17.73 -25.45 -26.74
C ASP A 251 -18.98 -25.35 -25.83
N LYS A 252 -20.13 -25.01 -26.42
CA LYS A 252 -21.39 -24.84 -25.68
C LYS A 252 -21.95 -26.16 -25.15
N THR A 253 -21.76 -27.26 -25.86
CA THR A 253 -22.21 -28.58 -25.39
C THR A 253 -21.41 -29.01 -24.18
N ALA A 254 -20.10 -28.71 -24.14
CA ALA A 254 -19.28 -28.95 -22.96
C ALA A 254 -19.71 -28.08 -21.76
N LEU A 255 -20.01 -26.79 -22.00
CA LEU A 255 -20.57 -25.89 -20.97
C LEU A 255 -21.87 -26.45 -20.38
N GLU A 256 -22.79 -26.90 -21.21
CA GLU A 256 -24.07 -27.48 -20.77
C GLU A 256 -23.85 -28.77 -19.97
N ALA A 257 -23.03 -29.69 -20.48
CA ALA A 257 -22.69 -30.93 -19.79
C ALA A 257 -22.10 -30.67 -18.39
N MET A 258 -21.20 -29.69 -18.27
CA MET A 258 -20.60 -29.36 -16.98
C MET A 258 -21.57 -28.70 -15.99
N ASN A 259 -22.47 -27.83 -16.46
CA ASN A 259 -23.50 -27.29 -15.58
C ASN A 259 -24.48 -28.37 -15.10
N VAL A 260 -24.85 -29.31 -15.98
CA VAL A 260 -25.69 -30.46 -15.60
C VAL A 260 -24.99 -31.31 -14.54
N PHE A 261 -23.73 -31.69 -14.77
CA PHE A 261 -22.94 -32.44 -13.81
C PHE A 261 -22.93 -31.78 -12.42
N LEU A 262 -22.57 -30.49 -12.36
CA LEU A 262 -22.47 -29.73 -11.12
C LEU A 262 -23.82 -29.56 -10.40
N THR A 263 -24.93 -29.49 -11.12
CA THR A 263 -26.26 -29.21 -10.53
C THR A 263 -27.07 -30.47 -10.18
N THR A 264 -26.90 -31.56 -10.93
CA THR A 264 -27.76 -32.75 -10.82
C THR A 264 -27.12 -33.87 -10.00
N GLU A 265 -25.79 -33.99 -9.99
CA GLU A 265 -25.13 -34.99 -9.16
C GLU A 265 -25.08 -34.52 -7.71
N LYS A 266 -25.68 -35.32 -6.81
CA LYS A 266 -25.66 -35.04 -5.38
C LYS A 266 -24.20 -35.08 -4.89
N GLY A 267 -23.65 -33.93 -4.54
CA GLY A 267 -22.25 -33.79 -4.13
C GLY A 267 -21.28 -33.53 -5.28
N GLY A 268 -21.76 -33.09 -6.44
CA GLY A 268 -20.92 -32.60 -7.54
C GLY A 268 -19.95 -31.52 -7.07
N TRP A 269 -18.65 -31.74 -7.27
CA TRP A 269 -17.62 -30.76 -6.94
C TRP A 269 -16.45 -30.83 -7.93
N VAL A 270 -15.70 -29.73 -7.99
CA VAL A 270 -14.42 -29.62 -8.69
C VAL A 270 -13.37 -28.98 -7.80
N ALA A 271 -12.15 -29.46 -7.89
CA ALA A 271 -10.99 -28.90 -7.22
C ALA A 271 -9.87 -28.59 -8.22
N PHE A 272 -9.26 -27.41 -8.07
CA PHE A 272 -8.08 -26.98 -8.83
C PHE A 272 -6.91 -26.78 -7.87
N ASN A 273 -5.76 -27.38 -8.18
CA ASN A 273 -4.54 -27.21 -7.43
C ASN A 273 -3.59 -26.29 -8.22
N PHE A 274 -3.12 -25.23 -7.59
CA PHE A 274 -2.16 -24.28 -8.14
C PHE A 274 -0.93 -24.18 -7.26
N GLU A 275 0.21 -23.93 -7.87
CA GLU A 275 1.45 -23.67 -7.19
C GLU A 275 2.13 -22.43 -7.76
N LYS A 276 2.58 -21.55 -6.87
CA LYS A 276 3.42 -20.41 -7.25
C LYS A 276 4.43 -20.15 -6.14
N GLU A 277 5.71 -20.17 -6.50
CA GLU A 277 6.81 -19.98 -5.55
C GLU A 277 6.62 -20.91 -4.34
N ASN A 278 6.55 -20.35 -3.12
CA ASN A 278 6.37 -21.07 -1.87
C ASN A 278 4.89 -21.22 -1.45
N THR A 279 3.95 -20.89 -2.31
CA THR A 279 2.50 -20.97 -2.02
C THR A 279 1.85 -22.09 -2.80
N MET A 280 1.10 -22.94 -2.10
CA MET A 280 0.10 -23.83 -2.70
C MET A 280 -1.29 -23.25 -2.50
N MET A 281 -2.12 -23.31 -3.54
CA MET A 281 -3.52 -22.95 -3.46
C MET A 281 -4.40 -24.10 -3.96
N VAL A 282 -5.40 -24.44 -3.15
CA VAL A 282 -6.46 -25.38 -3.54
C VAL A 282 -7.77 -24.61 -3.65
N VAL A 283 -8.44 -24.73 -4.79
CA VAL A 283 -9.73 -24.07 -5.06
C VAL A 283 -10.78 -25.14 -5.21
N GLN A 284 -11.77 -25.17 -4.33
CA GLN A 284 -12.87 -26.12 -4.34
C GLN A 284 -14.18 -25.40 -4.63
N CYS A 285 -14.92 -25.91 -5.62
CA CYS A 285 -16.24 -25.40 -5.99
C CYS A 285 -17.27 -26.51 -5.79
N TYR A 286 -18.28 -26.28 -4.96
CA TYR A 286 -19.29 -27.28 -4.60
C TYR A 286 -20.61 -26.62 -4.17
N LYS A 287 -21.71 -27.39 -4.18
CA LYS A 287 -23.01 -26.93 -3.67
C LYS A 287 -23.18 -27.30 -2.19
N SER A 288 -23.62 -26.36 -1.36
CA SER A 288 -23.91 -26.57 0.06
C SER A 288 -25.07 -25.67 0.51
N ASN A 289 -26.07 -26.24 1.20
CA ASN A 289 -27.26 -25.52 1.67
C ASN A 289 -27.89 -24.62 0.60
N ASP A 290 -28.10 -25.19 -0.59
CA ASP A 290 -28.62 -24.51 -1.79
C ASP A 290 -27.79 -23.36 -2.37
N LYS A 291 -26.64 -23.03 -1.77
CA LYS A 291 -25.69 -22.06 -2.31
C LYS A 291 -24.50 -22.75 -2.97
N TRP A 292 -23.94 -22.10 -3.97
CA TRP A 292 -22.64 -22.47 -4.52
C TRP A 292 -21.53 -21.86 -3.67
N VAL A 293 -20.59 -22.70 -3.27
CA VAL A 293 -19.44 -22.33 -2.46
C VAL A 293 -18.20 -22.38 -3.33
N VAL A 294 -17.43 -21.30 -3.35
CA VAL A 294 -16.05 -21.31 -3.83
C VAL A 294 -15.17 -21.13 -2.61
N LYS A 295 -14.44 -22.19 -2.27
CA LYS A 295 -13.47 -22.21 -1.18
C LYS A 295 -12.07 -22.19 -1.76
N ARG A 296 -11.23 -21.26 -1.33
CA ARG A 296 -9.81 -21.18 -1.70
C ARG A 296 -8.98 -21.34 -0.44
N ALA A 297 -8.01 -22.24 -0.45
CA ALA A 297 -7.12 -22.48 0.67
C ALA A 297 -5.67 -22.30 0.22
N TYR A 298 -4.98 -21.34 0.82
CA TYR A 298 -3.58 -21.01 0.58
C TYR A 298 -2.74 -21.53 1.73
N ARG A 299 -1.61 -22.14 1.43
CA ARG A 299 -0.63 -22.61 2.42
C ARG A 299 0.78 -22.36 1.95
N GLU A 300 1.67 -22.13 2.91
CA GLU A 300 3.11 -22.22 2.67
C GLU A 300 3.47 -23.67 2.33
N LYS A 301 4.35 -23.86 1.33
CA LYS A 301 4.96 -25.16 1.01
C LYS A 301 5.86 -25.57 2.16
N GLU A 302 5.71 -26.81 2.62
CA GLU A 302 6.62 -27.42 3.61
C GLU A 302 7.99 -27.76 3.01
#